data_AF-A0A5N6L1V5-F1
#
_entry.id   AF-A0A5N6L1V5-F1
#
_cell.length_a   1.000
_cell.length_b   1.000
_cell.length_c   1.000
_cell.angle_alpha   90.00
_cell.angle_beta   90.00
_cell.angle_gamma   90.00
#
_symmetry.space_group_name_H-M   'P 1'
#
loop_
_entity.id
_entity.type
_entity.pdbx_description
1 polymer ?
#
loop_
_entity_poly.entity_id
_entity_poly.type
_entity_poly.pdbx_seq_one_letter_code
_entity_poly.pdbx_strand_id
1 'polypeptide(L)'
;MTMRTAGCSNLRTSKNNEPKITNQPKCDNGITCACNKPALAAPPDHPGAPYVRLRAATFRVRDIISETQSRWPDLFDMHTTEHHVSYGFQEVIENLVLEFDRAFETDVLRTQAKRVPKMKAVAIPGVETRQQTRDAEKWVAKAGKRKAWKDMWLVVTAMAAFFSDESQAVPWYHTDDPQHLEATQHLEATQHLEATQQLLGLMFCTMLARLEREGLLREPAAREGLESGSAEEGVQDLPVVMALWLRMMHGLHKGTGSYHDGSSFGLDGVVISYAQKHGVKIVRRDDGTMELPEASALDLPSPTSLDPWAWRVELRAFKRRHGTRKGERLSIGGQTYDLTKWTRQERAAKSLTGKDPLSS
;
A
#
# COMPACT_ATOMS: atom_id res chain seq x y z
N MET A 1 7.18 -22.78 22.09
CA MET A 1 8.31 -22.80 21.15
C MET A 1 8.15 -21.62 20.19
N THR A 2 8.76 -20.47 20.52
CA THR A 2 8.56 -19.20 19.81
C THR A 2 9.39 -19.18 18.52
N MET A 3 8.76 -19.39 17.37
CA MET A 3 9.40 -19.16 16.08
C MET A 3 9.60 -17.65 15.88
N ARG A 4 10.84 -17.17 16.03
CA ARG A 4 11.24 -15.85 15.53
C ARG A 4 11.25 -15.91 14.01
N THR A 5 10.20 -15.43 13.36
CA THR A 5 10.18 -15.21 11.91
C THR A 5 11.11 -14.04 11.58
N ALA A 6 12.22 -14.34 10.89
CA ALA A 6 13.07 -13.32 10.27
C ALA A 6 12.33 -12.69 9.09
N GLY A 7 11.43 -11.74 9.39
CA GLY A 7 10.84 -10.85 8.40
C GLY A 7 11.93 -10.01 7.76
N CYS A 8 11.96 -9.96 6.43
CA CYS A 8 12.88 -9.13 5.66
C CYS A 8 12.38 -7.68 5.66
N SER A 9 12.28 -7.07 6.85
CA SER A 9 11.78 -5.71 7.06
C SER A 9 12.91 -4.79 7.50
N ASN A 10 13.52 -4.11 6.52
CA ASN A 10 14.31 -2.90 6.75
C ASN A 10 13.44 -1.67 7.08
N LEU A 11 12.15 -1.86 7.39
CA LEU A 11 11.21 -0.79 7.74
C LEU A 11 11.09 -0.51 9.24
N ARG A 12 11.83 -1.20 10.12
CA ARG A 12 11.89 -0.84 11.55
C ARG A 12 12.92 0.27 11.80
N THR A 13 12.48 1.51 11.87
CA THR A 13 13.19 2.58 12.58
C THR A 13 13.07 2.35 14.09
N SER A 14 14.00 1.57 14.67
CA SER A 14 14.21 1.60 16.12
C SER A 14 14.94 2.89 16.48
N LYS A 15 14.34 3.69 17.37
CA LYS A 15 14.90 4.93 17.92
C LYS A 15 15.87 4.71 19.09
N ASN A 16 16.14 3.46 19.49
CA ASN A 16 16.95 3.21 20.69
C ASN A 16 18.31 2.61 20.31
N ASN A 17 19.37 3.25 20.83
CA ASN A 17 20.80 2.93 20.67
C ASN A 17 21.19 1.61 21.36
N GLU A 18 20.56 0.49 21.00
CA GLU A 18 21.08 -0.84 21.34
C GLU A 18 21.94 -1.40 20.20
N PRO A 19 23.09 -2.03 20.50
CA PRO A 19 23.93 -2.66 19.49
C PRO A 19 23.18 -3.85 18.85
N LYS A 20 22.85 -3.71 17.57
CA LYS A 20 22.16 -4.75 16.79
C LYS A 20 23.11 -5.94 16.54
N ILE A 21 22.72 -7.13 16.99
CA ILE A 21 23.29 -8.39 16.50
C ILE A 21 22.87 -8.56 15.03
N THR A 22 23.77 -8.24 14.10
CA THR A 22 23.52 -8.28 12.65
C THR A 22 23.78 -9.67 12.05
N ASN A 23 23.07 -10.70 12.51
CA ASN A 23 23.09 -12.03 11.87
C ASN A 23 21.92 -12.24 10.89
N GLN A 24 21.28 -11.17 10.42
CA GLN A 24 20.28 -11.30 9.36
C GLN A 24 20.98 -11.49 8.01
N PRO A 25 20.67 -12.58 7.27
CA PRO A 25 21.21 -12.78 5.93
C PRO A 25 20.83 -11.60 5.02
N LYS A 26 21.78 -11.18 4.17
CA LYS A 26 21.54 -10.12 3.20
C LYS A 26 20.46 -10.56 2.21
N CYS A 27 19.56 -9.65 1.86
CA CYS A 27 18.55 -9.88 0.83
C CYS A 27 19.21 -10.30 -0.49
N ASP A 28 18.83 -11.47 -1.00
CA ASP A 28 19.37 -12.08 -2.21
C ASP A 28 18.32 -12.18 -3.33
N ASN A 29 17.36 -11.24 -3.34
CA ASN A 29 16.32 -11.08 -4.36
C ASN A 29 15.36 -12.27 -4.55
N GLY A 30 15.32 -13.21 -3.61
CA GLY A 30 14.36 -14.31 -3.63
C GLY A 30 15.01 -15.67 -3.79
N ILE A 31 16.33 -15.76 -3.73
CA ILE A 31 17.04 -17.03 -3.76
C ILE A 31 16.82 -17.76 -2.42
N THR A 32 17.14 -17.12 -1.30
CA THR A 32 16.91 -17.64 0.06
C THR A 32 15.86 -16.83 0.82
N CYS A 33 15.79 -15.50 0.64
CA CYS A 33 14.76 -14.67 1.26
C CYS A 33 13.35 -14.96 0.71
N ALA A 34 12.31 -14.59 1.46
CA ALA A 34 10.92 -14.62 0.96
C ALA A 34 10.60 -13.54 -0.09
N CYS A 35 11.53 -12.62 -0.35
CA CYS A 35 11.34 -11.47 -1.21
C CYS A 35 11.36 -11.88 -2.68
N ASN A 36 10.29 -11.67 -3.45
CA ASN A 36 10.10 -12.13 -4.84
C ASN A 36 9.89 -13.64 -5.03
N LYS A 37 9.83 -14.45 -3.96
CA LYS A 37 9.42 -15.85 -4.11
C LYS A 37 7.91 -15.89 -4.42
N PRO A 38 7.49 -16.58 -5.49
CA PRO A 38 6.09 -16.93 -5.67
C PRO A 38 5.61 -17.66 -4.41
N ALA A 39 4.40 -17.35 -3.90
CA ALA A 39 3.87 -17.96 -2.69
C ALA A 39 3.86 -19.49 -2.77
N LEU A 40 3.61 -20.05 -3.96
CA LEU A 40 3.73 -21.45 -4.35
C LEU A 40 4.00 -21.49 -5.87
N ALA A 41 4.94 -22.28 -6.40
CA ALA A 41 4.76 -22.72 -7.80
C ALA A 41 3.38 -23.39 -7.87
N ALA A 42 2.59 -23.20 -8.94
CA ALA A 42 1.23 -23.73 -9.05
C ALA A 42 1.18 -25.13 -8.39
N PRO A 43 0.46 -25.30 -7.28
CA PRO A 43 0.51 -26.54 -6.53
C PRO A 43 0.24 -27.71 -7.47
N PRO A 44 0.93 -28.86 -7.34
CA PRO A 44 0.62 -30.04 -8.15
C PRO A 44 -0.88 -30.39 -8.12
N ASP A 45 -1.55 -30.04 -7.02
CA ASP A 45 -2.98 -30.28 -6.77
C ASP A 45 -3.91 -29.20 -7.39
N HIS A 46 -3.33 -28.10 -7.90
CA HIS A 46 -4.06 -26.98 -8.54
C HIS A 46 -3.36 -26.51 -9.83
N PRO A 47 -3.20 -27.37 -10.85
CA PRO A 47 -2.54 -27.03 -12.12
C PRO A 47 -3.30 -25.95 -12.91
N GLY A 48 -4.57 -25.70 -12.58
CA GLY A 48 -5.41 -24.66 -13.18
C GLY A 48 -5.36 -23.28 -12.49
N ALA A 49 -4.45 -23.06 -11.52
CA ALA A 49 -4.27 -21.75 -10.88
C ALA A 49 -3.05 -21.02 -11.49
N PRO A 50 -3.20 -20.29 -12.61
CA PRO A 50 -2.06 -19.73 -13.35
C PRO A 50 -1.37 -18.56 -12.64
N TYR A 51 -1.96 -18.03 -11.57
CA TYR A 51 -1.47 -16.84 -10.88
C TYR A 51 -0.99 -17.16 -9.48
N VAL A 52 0.22 -16.69 -9.18
CA VAL A 52 0.85 -16.86 -7.88
C VAL A 52 1.03 -15.50 -7.23
N ARG A 53 0.47 -15.33 -6.03
CA ARG A 53 0.68 -14.14 -5.19
C ARG A 53 2.13 -14.06 -4.72
N LEU A 54 2.68 -12.86 -4.60
CA LEU A 54 3.97 -12.65 -3.95
C LEU A 54 3.96 -13.16 -2.48
N ARG A 55 4.91 -14.02 -2.09
CA ARG A 55 5.01 -14.53 -0.72
C ARG A 55 5.21 -13.41 0.31
N ALA A 56 6.02 -12.41 -0.05
CA ALA A 56 6.22 -11.22 0.78
C ALA A 56 4.91 -10.44 1.03
N ALA A 57 4.02 -10.36 0.03
CA ALA A 57 2.71 -9.72 0.21
C ALA A 57 1.84 -10.50 1.21
N THR A 58 1.90 -11.83 1.18
CA THR A 58 1.18 -12.67 2.17
C THR A 58 1.68 -12.42 3.59
N PHE A 59 3.00 -12.30 3.78
CA PHE A 59 3.53 -11.91 5.09
C PHE A 59 3.12 -10.50 5.48
N ARG A 60 3.13 -9.55 4.53
CA ARG A 60 2.70 -8.18 4.82
C ARG A 60 1.22 -8.10 5.20
N VAL A 61 0.35 -8.89 4.58
CA VAL A 61 -1.07 -9.00 5.01
C VAL A 61 -1.18 -9.44 6.47
N ARG A 62 -0.37 -10.42 6.90
CA ARG A 62 -0.35 -10.85 8.31
C ARG A 62 0.13 -9.74 9.24
N ASP A 63 1.12 -8.95 8.81
CA ASP A 63 1.55 -7.79 9.57
C ASP A 63 0.43 -6.75 9.67
N ILE A 64 -0.30 -6.48 8.57
CA ILE A 64 -1.45 -5.56 8.56
C ILE A 64 -2.53 -6.06 9.53
N ILE A 65 -2.89 -7.34 9.48
CA ILE A 65 -3.87 -7.94 10.41
C ILE A 65 -3.39 -7.82 11.85
N SER A 66 -2.10 -8.07 12.12
CA SER A 66 -1.56 -7.90 13.48
C SER A 66 -1.61 -6.44 13.94
N GLU A 67 -1.37 -5.49 13.04
CA GLU A 67 -1.48 -4.05 13.33
C GLU A 67 -2.94 -3.64 13.59
N THR A 68 -3.92 -4.18 12.85
CA THR A 68 -5.33 -3.87 13.09
C THR A 68 -5.86 -4.54 14.36
N GLN A 69 -5.47 -5.78 14.65
CA GLN A 69 -5.81 -6.48 15.89
C GLN A 69 -5.30 -5.76 17.14
N SER A 70 -4.12 -5.13 17.07
CA SER A 70 -3.59 -4.35 18.19
C SER A 70 -4.41 -3.08 18.52
N ARG A 71 -5.37 -2.75 17.65
CA ARG A 71 -6.27 -1.61 17.76
C ARG A 71 -7.71 -2.04 17.98
N TRP A 72 -7.97 -3.33 18.20
CA TRP A 72 -9.31 -3.87 18.46
C TRP A 72 -9.51 -4.06 19.97
N PRO A 73 -10.29 -3.20 20.65
CA PRO A 73 -10.50 -3.26 22.10
C PRO A 73 -11.01 -4.62 22.60
N ASP A 74 -11.93 -5.25 21.87
CA ASP A 74 -12.51 -6.56 22.25
C ASP A 74 -11.47 -7.67 22.34
N LEU A 75 -10.39 -7.62 21.53
CA LEU A 75 -9.30 -8.61 21.62
C LEU A 75 -8.48 -8.49 22.91
N PHE A 76 -8.69 -7.41 23.66
CA PHE A 76 -8.06 -7.16 24.94
C PHE A 76 -9.08 -7.15 26.07
N ASP A 77 -10.34 -7.57 25.87
CA ASP A 77 -11.40 -7.46 26.90
C ASP A 77 -11.56 -6.00 27.39
N MET A 78 -11.46 -5.05 26.46
CA MET A 78 -11.60 -3.63 26.73
C MET A 78 -12.78 -3.05 25.97
N HIS A 79 -13.59 -2.24 26.64
CA HIS A 79 -14.60 -1.42 26.00
C HIS A 79 -14.09 0.02 25.92
N THR A 80 -13.90 0.52 24.71
CA THR A 80 -13.64 1.95 24.45
C THR A 80 -14.82 2.54 23.68
N THR A 81 -14.68 3.76 23.16
CA THR A 81 -15.66 4.33 22.22
C THR A 81 -15.84 3.42 21.01
N GLU A 82 -17.07 3.28 20.54
CA GLU A 82 -17.45 2.37 19.44
C GLU A 82 -16.60 2.56 18.16
N HIS A 83 -16.16 3.79 17.89
CA HIS A 83 -15.35 4.12 16.70
C HIS A 83 -13.85 3.86 16.85
N HIS A 84 -13.37 3.40 18.01
CA HIS A 84 -11.93 3.17 18.24
C HIS A 84 -11.36 2.20 17.20
N VAL A 85 -12.08 1.10 16.93
CA VAL A 85 -11.65 0.08 15.97
C VAL A 85 -11.53 0.72 14.58
N SER A 86 -12.58 1.42 14.13
CA SER A 86 -12.66 1.98 12.79
C SER A 86 -11.56 3.03 12.55
N TYR A 87 -11.32 3.93 13.50
CA TYR A 87 -10.20 4.89 13.43
C TYR A 87 -8.83 4.22 13.54
N GLY A 88 -8.73 3.12 14.30
CA GLY A 88 -7.51 2.32 14.34
C GLY A 88 -7.18 1.70 12.99
N PHE A 89 -8.16 1.14 12.30
CA PHE A 89 -7.98 0.60 10.96
C PHE A 89 -7.61 1.70 9.96
N GLN A 90 -8.27 2.85 10.05
CA GLN A 90 -7.92 4.05 9.27
C GLN A 90 -6.42 4.41 9.43
N GLU A 91 -5.89 4.45 10.66
CA GLU A 91 -4.46 4.70 10.89
C GLU A 91 -3.54 3.68 10.22
N VAL A 92 -3.90 2.38 10.24
CA VAL A 92 -3.11 1.32 9.60
C VAL A 92 -3.08 1.50 8.08
N ILE A 93 -4.22 1.82 7.48
CA ILE A 93 -4.34 2.05 6.04
C ILE A 93 -3.53 3.27 5.63
N GLU A 94 -3.61 4.37 6.38
CA GLU A 94 -2.79 5.56 6.15
C GLU A 94 -1.29 5.30 6.35
N ASN A 95 -0.91 4.43 7.28
CA ASN A 95 0.48 4.00 7.44
C ASN A 95 1.00 3.27 6.19
N LEU A 96 0.15 2.47 5.53
CA LEU A 96 0.47 1.80 4.27
C LEU A 96 0.57 2.81 3.11
N VAL A 97 -0.31 3.81 3.05
CA VAL A 97 -0.20 4.94 2.10
C VAL A 97 1.14 5.65 2.26
N LEU A 98 1.58 5.91 3.50
CA LEU A 98 2.89 6.51 3.77
C LEU A 98 4.05 5.57 3.42
N GLU A 99 3.87 4.25 3.51
CA GLU A 99 4.87 3.27 3.05
C GLU A 99 5.03 3.31 1.54
N PHE A 100 3.92 3.35 0.81
CA PHE A 100 3.92 3.54 -0.64
C PHE A 100 4.60 4.87 -1.03
N ASP A 101 4.25 5.98 -0.38
CA ASP A 101 4.81 7.31 -0.67
C ASP A 101 6.33 7.33 -0.49
N ARG A 102 6.85 6.70 0.56
CA ARG A 102 8.30 6.55 0.76
C ARG A 102 8.94 5.76 -0.38
N ALA A 103 8.32 4.66 -0.81
CA ALA A 103 8.82 3.85 -1.93
C ALA A 103 8.76 4.62 -3.27
N PHE A 104 7.69 5.38 -3.49
CA PHE A 104 7.52 6.27 -4.64
C PHE A 104 8.59 7.36 -4.68
N GLU A 105 8.83 8.05 -3.55
CA GLU A 105 9.90 9.05 -3.46
C GLU A 105 11.28 8.46 -3.75
N THR A 106 11.55 7.27 -3.23
CA THR A 106 12.76 6.51 -3.56
C THR A 106 12.92 6.35 -5.07
N ASP A 107 11.84 5.97 -5.76
CA ASP A 107 11.83 5.72 -7.19
C ASP A 107 12.07 6.99 -8.01
N VAL A 108 11.37 8.08 -7.66
CA VAL A 108 11.51 9.39 -8.31
C VAL A 108 12.95 9.86 -8.23
N LEU A 109 13.54 9.87 -7.03
CA LEU A 109 14.92 10.31 -6.80
C LEU A 109 15.93 9.45 -7.58
N ARG A 110 15.74 8.12 -7.58
CA ARG A 110 16.61 7.21 -8.36
C ARG A 110 16.49 7.44 -9.86
N THR A 111 15.28 7.70 -10.37
CA THR A 111 15.05 7.92 -11.80
C THR A 111 15.65 9.24 -12.24
N GLN A 112 15.50 10.30 -11.44
CA GLN A 112 16.15 11.59 -11.66
C GLN A 112 17.68 11.45 -11.66
N ALA A 113 18.26 10.72 -10.70
CA ALA A 113 19.70 10.50 -10.65
C ALA A 113 20.24 9.78 -11.90
N LYS A 114 19.50 8.82 -12.47
CA LYS A 114 19.88 8.14 -13.74
C LYS A 114 19.81 9.06 -14.95
N ARG A 115 18.89 10.03 -14.96
CA ARG A 115 18.69 10.99 -16.06
C ARG A 115 19.71 12.13 -16.08
N VAL A 116 20.53 12.28 -15.05
CA VAL A 116 21.66 13.22 -15.02
C VAL A 116 22.92 12.44 -15.47
N PRO A 117 23.29 12.42 -16.76
CA PRO A 117 24.49 11.74 -17.19
C PRO A 117 25.68 12.62 -16.82
N LYS A 118 26.59 12.14 -15.95
CA LYS A 118 27.98 12.65 -15.75
C LYS A 118 28.19 14.12 -16.15
N MET A 119 27.36 15.05 -15.68
CA MET A 119 27.62 16.47 -15.89
C MET A 119 28.63 16.82 -14.82
N LYS A 120 29.86 17.09 -15.26
CA LYS A 120 30.81 17.89 -14.47
C LYS A 120 30.01 19.04 -13.86
N ALA A 121 29.87 19.02 -12.54
CA ALA A 121 29.27 20.05 -11.68
C ALA A 121 28.70 21.25 -12.46
N VAL A 122 27.51 21.10 -13.04
CA VAL A 122 26.73 22.26 -13.50
C VAL A 122 25.78 22.58 -12.37
N ALA A 123 25.98 23.74 -11.75
CA ALA A 123 25.13 24.22 -10.67
C ALA A 123 23.69 24.36 -11.20
N ILE A 124 22.75 23.64 -10.59
CA ILE A 124 21.32 23.79 -10.85
C ILE A 124 20.85 24.96 -9.96
N PRO A 125 20.35 26.07 -10.52
CA PRO A 125 19.76 27.15 -9.73
C PRO A 125 18.51 26.62 -9.01
N GLY A 126 18.48 26.73 -7.68
CA GLY A 126 17.34 26.34 -6.84
C GLY A 126 17.44 24.98 -6.14
N VAL A 127 18.55 24.22 -6.32
CA VAL A 127 18.82 23.05 -5.47
C VAL A 127 19.66 23.50 -4.27
N GLU A 128 18.97 23.83 -3.18
CA GLU A 128 19.59 24.30 -1.95
C GLU A 128 20.35 23.17 -1.25
N THR A 129 21.68 23.23 -1.42
CA THR A 129 22.76 22.59 -0.64
C THR A 129 23.35 21.28 -1.20
N ARG A 130 24.68 21.31 -1.32
CA ARG A 130 25.61 20.18 -1.55
C ARG A 130 25.40 19.02 -0.56
N GLN A 131 24.75 19.30 0.57
CA GLN A 131 24.40 18.33 1.60
C GLN A 131 23.23 17.44 1.17
N GLN A 132 22.17 18.00 0.55
CA GLN A 132 21.03 17.22 0.04
C GLN A 132 21.45 16.27 -1.09
N THR A 133 22.37 16.68 -1.97
CA THR A 133 22.94 15.79 -3.01
C THR A 133 23.76 14.66 -2.39
N ARG A 134 24.62 14.96 -1.40
CA ARG A 134 25.41 13.94 -0.69
C ARG A 134 24.55 12.99 0.13
N ASP A 135 23.47 13.49 0.72
CA ASP A 135 22.52 12.67 1.48
C ASP A 135 21.69 11.80 0.55
N ALA A 136 21.29 12.30 -0.62
CA ALA A 136 20.67 11.51 -1.68
C ALA A 136 21.63 10.41 -2.21
N GLU A 137 22.90 10.74 -2.46
CA GLU A 137 23.92 9.76 -2.91
C GLU A 137 24.20 8.70 -1.84
N LYS A 138 24.41 9.09 -0.58
CA LYS A 138 24.59 8.16 0.56
C LYS A 138 23.35 7.30 0.75
N TRP A 139 22.17 7.86 0.56
CA TRP A 139 20.91 7.15 0.71
C TRP A 139 20.64 6.20 -0.47
N VAL A 140 20.95 6.57 -1.72
CA VAL A 140 20.91 5.67 -2.88
C VAL A 140 21.93 4.53 -2.72
N ALA A 141 23.11 4.80 -2.17
CA ALA A 141 24.11 3.77 -1.85
C ALA A 141 23.67 2.83 -0.71
N LYS A 142 22.86 3.31 0.24
CA LYS A 142 22.36 2.56 1.40
C LYS A 142 21.05 1.82 1.12
N ALA A 143 20.18 2.38 0.28
CA ALA A 143 19.00 1.72 -0.26
C ALA A 143 19.51 0.67 -1.25
N GLY A 144 19.65 -0.58 -0.80
CA GLY A 144 20.31 -1.64 -1.54
C GLY A 144 19.74 -1.91 -2.94
N LYS A 145 20.29 -2.94 -3.61
CA LYS A 145 20.02 -3.37 -4.99
C LYS A 145 18.55 -3.64 -5.37
N ARG A 146 17.59 -3.51 -4.43
CA ARG A 146 16.17 -3.76 -4.67
C ARG A 146 15.55 -2.62 -5.49
N LYS A 147 14.87 -2.94 -6.59
CA LYS A 147 14.18 -1.96 -7.46
C LYS A 147 13.04 -1.31 -6.65
N ALA A 148 12.95 0.03 -6.62
CA ALA A 148 11.99 0.77 -5.77
C ALA A 148 10.52 0.43 -6.08
N TRP A 149 10.21 0.14 -7.35
CA TRP A 149 8.88 -0.30 -7.76
C TRP A 149 8.43 -1.59 -7.07
N LYS A 150 9.34 -2.48 -6.66
CA LYS A 150 8.99 -3.73 -5.97
C LYS A 150 8.42 -3.46 -4.59
N ASP A 151 8.95 -2.46 -3.89
CA ASP A 151 8.44 -2.07 -2.57
C ASP A 151 7.07 -1.38 -2.71
N MET A 152 6.88 -0.55 -3.74
CA MET A 152 5.55 -0.01 -4.07
C MET A 152 4.53 -1.11 -4.40
N TRP A 153 4.91 -2.07 -5.26
CA TRP A 153 4.05 -3.19 -5.65
C TRP A 153 3.68 -4.10 -4.48
N LEU A 154 4.64 -4.33 -3.56
CA LEU A 154 4.40 -5.10 -2.35
C LEU A 154 3.28 -4.48 -1.51
N VAL A 155 3.31 -3.16 -1.30
CA VAL A 155 2.27 -2.44 -0.55
C VAL A 155 0.92 -2.58 -1.25
N VAL A 156 0.86 -2.28 -2.55
CA VAL A 156 -0.35 -2.37 -3.37
C VAL A 156 -0.96 -3.78 -3.36
N THR A 157 -0.13 -4.81 -3.48
CA THR A 157 -0.56 -6.22 -3.49
C THR A 157 -1.08 -6.64 -2.11
N ALA A 158 -0.38 -6.24 -1.04
CA ALA A 158 -0.80 -6.54 0.32
C ALA A 158 -2.13 -5.87 0.66
N MET A 159 -2.33 -4.62 0.25
CA MET A 159 -3.59 -3.90 0.44
C MET A 159 -4.73 -4.54 -0.34
N ALA A 160 -4.53 -4.85 -1.62
CA ALA A 160 -5.53 -5.54 -2.43
C ALA A 160 -5.97 -6.86 -1.78
N ALA A 161 -5.01 -7.63 -1.27
CA ALA A 161 -5.27 -8.88 -0.58
C ALA A 161 -5.99 -8.67 0.77
N PHE A 162 -5.62 -7.65 1.54
CA PHE A 162 -6.27 -7.30 2.80
C PHE A 162 -7.75 -6.93 2.57
N PHE A 163 -8.04 -6.06 1.60
CA PHE A 163 -9.42 -5.66 1.27
C PHE A 163 -10.25 -6.74 0.57
N SER A 164 -9.59 -7.73 -0.04
CA SER A 164 -10.31 -8.85 -0.68
C SER A 164 -10.99 -9.80 0.31
N ASP A 165 -10.58 -9.76 1.58
CA ASP A 165 -11.22 -10.48 2.66
C ASP A 165 -12.12 -9.51 3.41
N GLU A 166 -13.40 -9.48 3.03
CA GLU A 166 -14.39 -8.54 3.59
C GLU A 166 -14.44 -8.64 5.12
N SER A 167 -14.31 -9.85 5.69
CA SER A 167 -14.31 -10.04 7.15
C SER A 167 -13.21 -9.25 7.87
N GLN A 168 -12.08 -8.99 7.19
CA GLN A 168 -10.96 -8.24 7.74
C GLN A 168 -11.18 -6.73 7.59
N ALA A 169 -11.79 -6.27 6.50
CA ALA A 169 -11.95 -4.83 6.23
C ALA A 169 -13.26 -4.23 6.77
N VAL A 170 -14.25 -5.06 7.14
CA VAL A 170 -15.55 -4.65 7.69
C VAL A 170 -15.44 -3.56 8.78
N PRO A 171 -14.57 -3.68 9.80
CA PRO A 171 -14.48 -2.65 10.83
C PRO A 171 -14.04 -1.28 10.31
N TRP A 172 -13.28 -1.24 9.21
CA TRP A 172 -12.92 0.02 8.56
C TRP A 172 -14.12 0.66 7.88
N TYR A 173 -14.96 -0.13 7.21
CA TYR A 173 -16.16 0.37 6.55
C TYR A 173 -17.19 0.91 7.54
N HIS A 174 -17.28 0.38 8.75
CA HIS A 174 -18.15 0.90 9.81
C HIS A 174 -17.62 2.17 10.49
N THR A 175 -16.80 2.98 9.81
CA THR A 175 -16.47 4.34 10.29
C THR A 175 -17.67 5.30 10.15
N ASP A 176 -18.63 4.97 9.30
CA ASP A 176 -19.76 5.82 8.90
C ASP A 176 -21.11 5.36 9.48
N ASP A 177 -21.15 4.54 10.52
CA ASP A 177 -22.43 4.11 11.11
C ASP A 177 -23.18 5.32 11.73
N PRO A 178 -24.33 5.74 11.18
CA PRO A 178 -25.05 6.93 11.62
C PRO A 178 -25.73 6.76 12.98
N GLN A 179 -25.77 5.55 13.55
CA GLN A 179 -26.53 5.30 14.78
C GLN A 179 -25.92 5.95 16.04
N HIS A 180 -24.64 6.36 16.00
CA HIS A 180 -23.90 6.69 17.22
C HIS A 180 -23.01 7.95 17.18
N LEU A 181 -22.92 8.65 16.04
CA LEU A 181 -22.17 9.91 15.93
C LEU A 181 -23.09 11.13 15.93
N GLU A 182 -22.63 12.23 16.53
CA GLU A 182 -23.22 13.54 16.24
C GLU A 182 -23.09 13.83 14.74
N ALA A 183 -24.11 14.43 14.13
CA ALA A 183 -24.21 14.58 12.67
C ALA A 183 -22.97 15.21 11.99
N THR A 184 -22.24 16.08 12.70
CA THR A 184 -21.01 16.71 12.21
C THR A 184 -19.80 15.75 12.23
N GLN A 185 -19.65 14.96 13.30
CA GLN A 185 -18.57 13.97 13.41
C GLN A 185 -18.76 12.82 12.43
N HIS A 186 -20.02 12.43 12.20
CA HIS A 186 -20.41 11.47 11.17
C HIS A 186 -20.00 11.91 9.77
N LEU A 187 -20.29 13.17 9.42
CA LEU A 187 -19.95 13.73 8.11
C LEU A 187 -18.43 13.77 7.89
N GLU A 188 -17.66 14.20 8.89
CA GLU A 188 -16.20 14.24 8.79
C GLU A 188 -15.57 12.85 8.66
N ALA A 189 -16.08 11.86 9.42
CA ALA A 189 -15.62 10.48 9.34
C ALA A 189 -15.91 9.86 7.95
N THR A 190 -17.12 10.08 7.43
CA THR A 190 -17.54 9.61 6.10
C THR A 190 -16.67 10.25 5.02
N GLN A 191 -16.49 11.57 5.05
CA GLN A 191 -15.62 12.28 4.09
C GLN A 191 -14.17 11.80 4.14
N HIS A 192 -13.68 11.48 5.34
CA HIS A 192 -12.32 10.96 5.50
C HIS A 192 -12.17 9.56 4.90
N LEU A 193 -13.15 8.69 5.13
CA LEU A 193 -13.20 7.35 4.55
C LEU A 193 -13.21 7.43 3.01
N GLU A 194 -14.12 8.21 2.42
CA GLU A 194 -14.23 8.40 0.97
C GLU A 194 -12.96 8.99 0.36
N ALA A 195 -12.38 10.01 1.01
CA ALA A 195 -11.13 10.60 0.54
C ALA A 195 -9.96 9.59 0.60
N THR A 196 -9.96 8.71 1.60
CA THR A 196 -8.95 7.65 1.72
C THR A 196 -9.12 6.64 0.59
N GLN A 197 -10.35 6.20 0.33
CA GLN A 197 -10.70 5.30 -0.77
C GLN A 197 -10.24 5.84 -2.14
N GLN A 198 -10.51 7.12 -2.42
CA GLN A 198 -10.02 7.78 -3.64
C GLN A 198 -8.49 7.78 -3.71
N LEU A 199 -7.83 8.09 -2.59
CA LEU A 199 -6.36 8.08 -2.51
C LEU A 199 -5.79 6.68 -2.74
N LEU A 200 -6.45 5.62 -2.27
CA LEU A 200 -6.04 4.24 -2.52
C LEU A 200 -6.15 3.88 -4.01
N GLY A 201 -7.24 4.25 -4.67
CA GLY A 201 -7.37 4.03 -6.12
C GLY A 201 -6.33 4.81 -6.93
N LEU A 202 -6.03 6.05 -6.53
CA LEU A 202 -4.97 6.86 -7.13
C LEU A 202 -3.59 6.22 -6.95
N MET A 203 -3.30 5.73 -5.74
CA MET A 203 -2.07 4.99 -5.43
C MET A 203 -1.87 3.81 -6.39
N PHE A 204 -2.94 3.07 -6.68
CA PHE A 204 -2.87 1.96 -7.63
C PHE A 204 -2.63 2.44 -9.07
N CYS A 205 -3.30 3.49 -9.51
CA CYS A 205 -3.06 4.09 -10.83
C CYS A 205 -1.61 4.59 -11.00
N THR A 206 -1.06 5.23 -9.96
CA THR A 206 0.36 5.62 -9.89
C THR A 206 1.28 4.40 -10.02
N MET A 207 0.93 3.28 -9.39
CA MET A 207 1.69 2.03 -9.51
C MET A 207 1.62 1.43 -10.92
N LEU A 208 0.45 1.46 -11.58
CA LEU A 208 0.31 0.97 -12.95
C LEU A 208 1.15 1.81 -13.93
N ALA A 209 1.06 3.14 -13.85
CA ALA A 209 1.91 4.03 -14.65
C ALA A 209 3.41 3.77 -14.41
N ARG A 210 3.79 3.47 -13.16
CA ARG A 210 5.15 3.11 -12.79
C ARG A 210 5.60 1.80 -13.45
N LEU A 211 4.75 0.77 -13.47
CA LEU A 211 5.03 -0.51 -14.13
C LEU A 211 5.11 -0.36 -15.65
N GLU A 212 4.23 0.46 -16.24
CA GLU A 212 4.23 0.77 -17.67
C GLU A 212 5.58 1.34 -18.10
N ARG A 213 6.12 2.28 -17.32
CA ARG A 213 7.43 2.90 -17.58
C ARG A 213 8.60 1.90 -17.60
N GLU A 214 8.49 0.77 -16.90
CA GLU A 214 9.49 -0.32 -16.94
C GLU A 214 9.18 -1.37 -18.00
N GLY A 215 8.08 -1.25 -18.74
CA GLY A 215 7.60 -2.29 -19.64
C GLY A 215 7.11 -3.55 -18.93
N LEU A 216 6.68 -3.43 -17.66
CA LEU A 216 6.25 -4.57 -16.82
C LEU A 216 4.75 -4.85 -16.88
N LEU A 217 3.94 -3.94 -17.41
CA LEU A 217 2.53 -4.19 -17.74
C LEU A 217 2.47 -4.95 -19.05
N ARG A 218 2.74 -6.27 -19.04
CA ARG A 218 2.53 -7.17 -20.20
C ARG A 218 2.24 -8.56 -19.66
N GLU A 219 1.43 -9.34 -20.37
CA GLU A 219 1.16 -10.72 -19.98
C GLU A 219 2.46 -11.54 -19.86
N PRO A 220 2.61 -12.34 -18.80
CA PRO A 220 3.77 -13.21 -18.62
C PRO A 220 4.01 -14.16 -19.80
N ALA A 221 2.94 -14.66 -20.45
CA ALA A 221 3.01 -15.59 -21.58
C ALA A 221 3.50 -14.93 -22.88
N ALA A 222 3.34 -13.62 -23.06
CA ALA A 222 3.83 -12.88 -24.23
C ALA A 222 5.34 -12.53 -24.14
N ARG A 223 6.09 -13.16 -23.24
CA ARG A 223 7.52 -12.93 -23.00
C ARG A 223 8.45 -13.94 -23.67
N GLU A 224 7.93 -14.76 -24.58
CA GLU A 224 8.76 -15.66 -25.40
C GLU A 224 9.80 -14.85 -26.18
N GLY A 225 11.08 -15.18 -25.98
CA GLY A 225 12.23 -14.50 -26.61
C GLY A 225 13.06 -13.61 -25.67
N LEU A 226 12.68 -13.46 -24.40
CA LEU A 226 13.48 -12.76 -23.41
C LEU A 226 14.44 -13.76 -22.74
N GLU A 227 15.75 -13.54 -22.82
CA GLU A 227 16.80 -14.43 -22.28
C GLU A 227 16.43 -14.93 -20.88
N SER A 228 16.70 -16.21 -20.61
CA SER A 228 16.24 -17.04 -19.48
C SER A 228 16.51 -16.52 -18.05
N GLY A 229 17.00 -15.28 -17.88
CA GLY A 229 17.06 -14.55 -16.61
C GLY A 229 15.97 -13.48 -16.43
N SER A 230 15.07 -13.29 -17.40
CA SER A 230 14.13 -12.15 -17.45
C SER A 230 12.67 -12.50 -17.17
N ALA A 231 12.27 -13.77 -17.35
CA ALA A 231 10.96 -14.29 -16.93
C ALA A 231 10.78 -14.21 -15.40
N GLU A 232 11.88 -14.19 -14.63
CA GLU A 232 11.90 -13.97 -13.18
C GLU A 232 11.67 -12.51 -12.76
N GLU A 233 11.76 -11.54 -13.68
CA GLU A 233 11.73 -10.11 -13.34
C GLU A 233 10.36 -9.41 -13.47
N GLY A 234 9.34 -10.12 -13.97
CA GLY A 234 8.02 -9.53 -14.20
C GLY A 234 7.03 -9.64 -13.03
N VAL A 235 5.93 -8.90 -13.14
CA VAL A 235 4.86 -8.88 -12.13
C VAL A 235 3.87 -10.02 -12.40
N GLN A 236 4.12 -11.20 -11.81
CA GLN A 236 3.34 -12.41 -12.07
C GLN A 236 1.90 -12.35 -11.55
N ASP A 237 1.65 -11.61 -10.49
CA ASP A 237 0.33 -11.44 -9.87
C ASP A 237 -0.48 -10.26 -10.44
N LEU A 238 0.02 -9.58 -11.48
CA LEU A 238 -0.61 -8.39 -12.06
C LEU A 238 -2.10 -8.59 -12.39
N PRO A 239 -2.52 -9.63 -13.13
CA PRO A 239 -3.94 -9.86 -13.42
C PRO A 239 -4.83 -9.98 -12.19
N VAL A 240 -4.37 -10.73 -11.19
CA VAL A 240 -5.11 -10.95 -9.95
C VAL A 240 -5.16 -9.67 -9.12
N VAL A 241 -4.06 -8.94 -9.01
CA VAL A 241 -4.03 -7.68 -8.27
C VAL A 241 -4.95 -6.65 -8.92
N MET A 242 -4.95 -6.53 -10.26
CA MET A 242 -5.92 -5.66 -10.96
C MET A 242 -7.37 -6.09 -10.68
N ALA A 243 -7.67 -7.39 -10.70
CA ALA A 243 -9.00 -7.91 -10.36
C ALA A 243 -9.42 -7.54 -8.93
N LEU A 244 -8.52 -7.68 -7.96
CA LEU A 244 -8.78 -7.35 -6.56
C LEU A 244 -9.03 -5.85 -6.35
N TRP A 245 -8.26 -4.99 -7.03
CA TRP A 245 -8.48 -3.54 -6.99
C TRP A 245 -9.79 -3.13 -7.65
N LEU A 246 -10.14 -3.72 -8.81
CA LEU A 246 -11.43 -3.48 -9.45
C LEU A 246 -12.59 -3.91 -8.54
N ARG A 247 -12.50 -5.10 -7.91
CA ARG A 247 -13.49 -5.54 -6.93
C ARG A 247 -13.61 -4.56 -5.77
N MET A 248 -12.47 -4.13 -5.22
CA MET A 248 -12.45 -3.16 -4.13
C MET A 248 -13.17 -1.89 -4.56
N MET A 249 -12.71 -1.22 -5.63
CA MET A 249 -13.29 0.04 -6.13
C MET A 249 -14.78 -0.09 -6.48
N HIS A 250 -15.21 -1.21 -7.04
CA HIS A 250 -16.63 -1.48 -7.32
C HIS A 250 -17.46 -1.67 -6.04
N GLY A 251 -16.90 -2.34 -5.03
CA GLY A 251 -17.51 -2.46 -3.71
C GLY A 251 -17.68 -1.10 -3.04
N LEU A 252 -16.71 -0.21 -3.19
CA LEU A 252 -16.77 1.18 -2.68
C LEU A 252 -17.93 1.95 -3.33
N HIS A 253 -18.19 1.75 -4.63
CA HIS A 253 -19.32 2.38 -5.31
C HIS A 253 -20.69 1.86 -4.88
N LYS A 254 -20.79 0.62 -4.40
CA LYS A 254 -22.08 0.02 -3.97
C LYS A 254 -22.40 0.27 -2.50
N GLY A 255 -21.39 0.37 -1.63
CA GLY A 255 -21.57 0.47 -0.19
C GLY A 255 -21.95 1.87 0.32
N THR A 256 -21.53 2.94 -0.36
CA THR A 256 -21.68 4.32 0.15
C THR A 256 -23.05 4.94 -0.11
N GLY A 257 -23.98 4.26 -0.79
CA GLY A 257 -25.28 4.82 -1.18
C GLY A 257 -25.20 6.09 -2.07
N SER A 258 -23.97 6.52 -2.38
CA SER A 258 -23.62 7.71 -3.12
C SER A 258 -23.74 7.39 -4.61
N TYR A 259 -24.97 7.45 -5.10
CA TYR A 259 -25.27 7.75 -6.50
C TYR A 259 -24.95 9.23 -6.81
N HIS A 260 -23.82 9.76 -6.34
CA HIS A 260 -23.33 11.05 -6.81
C HIS A 260 -22.64 10.82 -8.16
N ASP A 261 -23.47 10.82 -9.20
CA ASP A 261 -23.28 11.67 -10.39
C ASP A 261 -21.87 12.31 -10.45
N GLY A 262 -20.98 11.67 -11.18
CA GLY A 262 -19.88 12.37 -11.87
C GLY A 262 -18.56 12.61 -11.15
N SER A 263 -18.35 12.17 -9.89
CA SER A 263 -17.09 12.47 -9.16
C SER A 263 -16.23 11.27 -8.74
N SER A 264 -16.70 10.03 -8.91
CA SER A 264 -15.81 8.87 -8.92
C SER A 264 -14.86 9.03 -10.10
N PHE A 265 -13.55 9.11 -9.84
CA PHE A 265 -12.48 9.40 -10.79
C PHE A 265 -12.36 8.41 -11.99
N GLY A 266 -13.36 7.57 -12.26
CA GLY A 266 -13.33 6.54 -13.29
C GLY A 266 -12.12 5.62 -13.13
N LEU A 267 -11.65 5.42 -11.89
CA LEU A 267 -10.40 4.71 -11.60
C LEU A 267 -10.49 3.24 -12.04
N ASP A 268 -11.68 2.67 -11.98
CA ASP A 268 -12.02 1.41 -12.63
C ASP A 268 -11.76 1.47 -14.14
N GLY A 269 -12.27 2.50 -14.82
CA GLY A 269 -11.98 2.80 -16.22
C GLY A 269 -10.49 2.93 -16.51
N VAL A 270 -9.71 3.59 -15.63
CA VAL A 270 -8.25 3.71 -15.78
C VAL A 270 -7.56 2.35 -15.71
N VAL A 271 -7.92 1.52 -14.73
CA VAL A 271 -7.37 0.16 -14.59
C VAL A 271 -7.74 -0.71 -15.79
N ILE A 272 -8.98 -0.62 -16.28
CA ILE A 272 -9.44 -1.31 -17.50
C ILE A 272 -8.64 -0.84 -18.72
N SER A 273 -8.46 0.48 -18.91
CA SER A 273 -7.65 1.03 -20.01
C SER A 273 -6.21 0.53 -19.96
N TYR A 274 -5.58 0.44 -18.78
CA TYR A 274 -4.24 -0.12 -18.64
C TYR A 274 -4.21 -1.61 -19.03
N ALA A 275 -5.22 -2.38 -18.61
CA ALA A 275 -5.32 -3.78 -18.96
C ALA A 275 -5.45 -3.98 -20.47
N GLN A 276 -6.37 -3.25 -21.11
CA GLN A 276 -6.62 -3.32 -22.55
C GLN A 276 -5.40 -2.89 -23.36
N LYS A 277 -4.79 -1.73 -23.04
CA LYS A 277 -3.60 -1.21 -23.74
C LYS A 277 -2.44 -2.19 -23.79
N HIS A 278 -2.31 -3.02 -22.75
CA HIS A 278 -1.19 -3.94 -22.57
C HIS A 278 -1.58 -5.42 -22.71
N GLY A 279 -2.82 -5.69 -23.15
CA GLY A 279 -3.34 -7.05 -23.37
C GLY A 279 -3.42 -7.91 -22.11
N VAL A 280 -3.52 -7.33 -20.91
CA VAL A 280 -3.60 -8.05 -19.64
C VAL A 280 -5.00 -8.63 -19.45
N LYS A 281 -5.15 -9.96 -19.47
CA LYS A 281 -6.43 -10.61 -19.17
C LYS A 281 -6.68 -10.63 -17.67
N ILE A 282 -7.68 -9.88 -17.21
CA ILE A 282 -8.11 -9.85 -15.81
C ILE A 282 -8.97 -11.09 -15.52
N VAL A 283 -8.64 -11.82 -14.45
CA VAL A 283 -9.28 -13.10 -14.11
C VAL A 283 -9.98 -13.02 -12.76
N ARG A 284 -11.23 -13.49 -12.66
CA ARG A 284 -11.94 -13.64 -11.39
C ARG A 284 -11.57 -14.96 -10.73
N ARG A 285 -11.62 -14.96 -9.39
CA ARG A 285 -11.30 -16.12 -8.55
C ARG A 285 -12.31 -17.27 -8.69
N ASP A 286 -13.49 -16.98 -9.21
CA ASP A 286 -14.67 -17.81 -8.99
C ASP A 286 -14.89 -18.80 -10.16
N ASP A 287 -14.73 -18.42 -11.44
CA ASP A 287 -15.10 -19.30 -12.58
C ASP A 287 -14.92 -18.70 -14.00
N GLY A 288 -13.99 -17.75 -14.23
CA GLY A 288 -13.69 -17.31 -15.61
C GLY A 288 -12.92 -16.01 -15.76
N THR A 289 -12.41 -15.78 -16.97
CA THR A 289 -11.94 -14.45 -17.40
C THR A 289 -13.10 -13.47 -17.28
N MET A 290 -12.87 -12.32 -16.64
CA MET A 290 -13.83 -11.23 -16.70
C MET A 290 -13.76 -10.66 -18.11
N GLU A 291 -14.85 -10.69 -18.87
CA GLU A 291 -15.00 -9.76 -19.97
C GLU A 291 -15.05 -8.38 -19.34
N LEU A 292 -13.93 -7.66 -19.48
CA LEU A 292 -13.87 -6.28 -19.06
C LEU A 292 -14.91 -5.54 -19.90
N PRO A 293 -15.76 -4.68 -19.30
CA PRO A 293 -16.63 -3.86 -20.10
C PRO A 293 -15.78 -3.15 -21.15
N GLU A 294 -16.32 -2.96 -22.36
CA GLU A 294 -15.73 -2.05 -23.33
C GLU A 294 -15.70 -0.66 -22.69
N ALA A 295 -14.63 -0.38 -21.95
CA ALA A 295 -14.38 0.96 -21.47
C ALA A 295 -14.20 1.83 -22.70
N SER A 296 -14.86 2.99 -22.71
CA SER A 296 -14.43 4.10 -23.55
C SER A 296 -12.94 4.29 -23.27
N ALA A 297 -12.08 4.00 -24.25
CA ALA A 297 -10.64 4.00 -24.09
C ALA A 297 -10.18 5.35 -23.51
N LEU A 298 -9.97 5.39 -22.19
CA LEU A 298 -9.52 6.62 -21.54
C LEU A 298 -8.10 6.91 -22.00
N ASP A 299 -7.84 8.17 -22.31
CA ASP A 299 -6.48 8.63 -22.64
C ASP A 299 -5.57 8.48 -21.42
N LEU A 300 -4.73 7.45 -21.46
CA LEU A 300 -3.75 7.20 -20.42
C LEU A 300 -2.59 8.20 -20.52
N PRO A 301 -2.08 8.68 -19.37
CA PRO A 301 -0.99 9.64 -19.37
C PRO A 301 0.30 9.05 -19.94
N SER A 302 1.20 9.93 -20.36
CA SER A 302 2.49 9.52 -20.93
C SER A 302 3.32 8.67 -19.94
N PRO A 303 3.89 7.53 -20.38
CA PRO A 303 4.69 6.65 -19.53
C PRO A 303 6.02 7.28 -19.08
N THR A 304 6.43 8.41 -19.67
CA THR A 304 7.70 9.08 -19.34
C THR A 304 7.61 10.00 -18.12
N SER A 305 6.38 10.38 -17.72
CA SER A 305 6.14 11.17 -16.51
C SER A 305 6.48 10.36 -15.26
N LEU A 306 7.07 11.03 -14.26
CA LEU A 306 7.38 10.41 -12.98
C LEU A 306 6.18 10.35 -12.05
N ASP A 307 5.25 11.31 -12.18
CA ASP A 307 4.04 11.43 -11.38
C ASP A 307 2.83 11.81 -12.27
N PRO A 308 2.43 10.94 -13.21
CA PRO A 308 1.37 11.26 -14.19
C PRO A 308 -0.02 11.45 -13.58
N TRP A 309 -0.25 10.87 -12.40
CA TRP A 309 -1.51 10.92 -11.67
C TRP A 309 -1.48 11.93 -10.51
N ALA A 310 -0.47 12.80 -10.46
CA ALA A 310 -0.33 13.84 -9.45
C ALA A 310 -0.39 13.32 -7.99
N TRP A 311 0.13 12.12 -7.73
CA TRP A 311 0.14 11.46 -6.42
C TRP A 311 0.60 12.41 -5.30
N ARG A 312 1.72 13.13 -5.51
CA ARG A 312 2.26 14.03 -4.49
C ARG A 312 1.35 15.21 -4.18
N VAL A 313 0.63 15.69 -5.18
CA VAL A 313 -0.30 16.82 -5.02
C VAL A 313 -1.50 16.35 -4.22
N GLU A 314 -2.09 15.21 -4.60
CA GLU A 314 -3.27 14.65 -3.94
C GLU A 314 -2.97 14.19 -2.52
N LEU A 315 -1.87 13.48 -2.29
CA LEU A 315 -1.47 13.10 -0.92
C LEU A 315 -1.22 14.32 -0.04
N ARG A 316 -0.67 15.41 -0.59
CA ARG A 316 -0.50 16.66 0.17
C ARG A 316 -1.85 17.32 0.47
N ALA A 317 -2.78 17.30 -0.48
CA ALA A 317 -4.14 17.82 -0.27
C ALA A 317 -4.89 17.00 0.78
N PHE A 318 -4.75 15.67 0.74
CA PHE A 318 -5.30 14.77 1.74
C PHE A 318 -4.73 15.06 3.14
N LYS A 319 -3.40 15.16 3.29
CA LYS A 319 -2.73 15.52 4.56
C LYS A 319 -3.17 16.89 5.10
N ARG A 320 -3.50 17.85 4.24
CA ARG A 320 -4.02 19.17 4.66
C ARG A 320 -5.44 19.09 5.21
N ARG A 321 -6.28 18.23 4.64
CA ARG A 321 -7.68 18.09 5.02
C ARG A 321 -7.87 17.19 6.25
N HIS A 322 -7.15 16.07 6.29
CA HIS A 322 -7.40 15.01 7.27
C HIS A 322 -6.19 14.69 8.17
N GLY A 323 -5.03 15.30 7.90
CA GLY A 323 -3.84 15.06 8.70
C GLY A 323 -3.89 15.72 10.06
N THR A 324 -3.29 15.08 11.05
CA THR A 324 -3.06 15.66 12.37
C THR A 324 -1.73 16.41 12.39
N ARG A 325 -1.70 17.52 13.13
CA ARG A 325 -0.49 18.33 13.28
C ARG A 325 0.45 17.70 14.30
N LYS A 326 1.63 17.27 13.86
CA LYS A 326 2.69 16.74 14.73
C LYS A 326 3.92 17.66 14.65
N GLY A 327 3.95 18.64 15.56
CA GLY A 327 4.90 19.75 15.50
C GLY A 327 4.62 20.65 14.29
N GLU A 328 5.64 20.91 13.47
CA GLU A 328 5.50 21.75 12.28
C GLU A 328 4.94 21.02 11.05
N ARG A 329 4.76 19.70 11.12
CA ARG A 329 4.35 18.87 9.97
C ARG A 329 2.96 18.29 10.16
N LEU A 330 2.19 18.28 9.07
CA LEU A 330 0.96 17.51 8.95
C LEU A 330 1.29 16.05 8.62
N SER A 331 0.72 15.12 9.38
CA SER A 331 0.88 13.69 9.16
C SER A 331 -0.47 13.00 9.17
N ILE A 332 -0.55 11.93 8.38
CA ILE A 332 -1.60 10.92 8.49
C ILE A 332 -1.00 9.68 9.14
N GLY A 333 -1.84 8.70 9.44
CA GLY A 333 -1.48 7.46 10.09
C GLY A 333 -0.99 7.69 11.52
N GLY A 334 -0.50 6.61 12.11
CA GLY A 334 0.00 6.67 13.48
C GLY A 334 -0.16 5.37 14.24
N GLN A 335 -0.14 5.55 15.55
CA GLN A 335 -0.25 4.51 16.57
C GLN A 335 -1.16 5.00 17.70
N THR A 336 -2.01 5.99 17.42
CA THR A 336 -2.85 6.63 18.42
C THR A 336 -3.85 5.63 18.99
N TYR A 337 -4.33 4.70 18.17
CA TYR A 337 -5.29 3.66 18.59
C TYR A 337 -4.63 2.31 18.91
N ASP A 338 -3.30 2.21 18.86
CA ASP A 338 -2.56 0.98 19.16
C ASP A 338 -2.49 0.77 20.68
N LEU A 339 -3.35 -0.11 21.19
CA LEU A 339 -3.54 -0.40 22.61
C LEU A 339 -2.27 -0.96 23.27
N THR A 340 -1.42 -1.60 22.46
CA THR A 340 -0.14 -2.15 22.92
C THR A 340 0.93 -1.07 23.13
N LYS A 341 0.70 0.15 22.66
CA LYS A 341 1.58 1.32 22.86
C LYS A 341 1.14 2.22 24.00
N TRP A 342 -0.12 2.09 24.43
CA TRP A 342 -0.63 2.86 25.55
C TRP A 342 0.02 2.43 26.86
N THR A 343 0.26 3.39 27.74
CA THR A 343 0.55 3.16 29.14
C THR A 343 -0.67 2.56 29.84
N ARG A 344 -0.46 1.98 31.03
CA ARG A 344 -1.57 1.48 31.87
C ARG A 344 -2.59 2.58 32.17
N GLN A 345 -2.11 3.79 32.45
CA GLN A 345 -2.95 4.95 32.75
C GLN A 345 -3.79 5.39 31.54
N GLU A 346 -3.19 5.41 30.34
CA GLU A 346 -3.91 5.74 29.11
C GLU A 346 -5.01 4.71 28.79
N ARG A 347 -4.73 3.40 28.94
CA ARG A 347 -5.76 2.36 28.79
C ARG A 347 -6.89 2.51 29.80
N ALA A 348 -6.56 2.67 31.09
CA ALA A 348 -7.57 2.86 32.12
C ALA A 348 -8.44 4.11 31.87
N ALA A 349 -7.84 5.21 31.42
CA ALA A 349 -8.56 6.46 31.14
C ALA A 349 -9.47 6.39 29.91
N LYS A 350 -9.15 5.54 28.94
CA LYS A 350 -9.94 5.36 27.71
C LYS A 350 -10.93 4.19 27.78
N SER A 351 -10.77 3.30 28.76
CA SER A 351 -11.68 2.21 29.05
C SER A 351 -12.96 2.73 29.71
N LEU A 352 -14.12 2.30 29.23
CA LEU A 352 -15.43 2.64 29.82
C LEU A 352 -15.58 2.10 31.26
N THR A 353 -14.81 1.07 31.62
CA THR A 353 -14.80 0.51 32.99
C THR A 353 -13.84 1.26 33.92
N GLY A 354 -13.04 2.19 33.40
CA GLY A 354 -11.99 2.89 34.15
C GLY A 354 -10.80 2.02 34.56
N LYS A 355 -10.73 0.77 34.07
CA LYS A 355 -9.68 -0.21 34.41
C LYS A 355 -8.78 -0.51 33.23
N ASP A 356 -7.51 -0.81 33.51
CA ASP A 356 -6.59 -1.32 32.49
C ASP A 356 -6.91 -2.80 32.22
N PRO A 357 -7.35 -3.17 31.00
CA PRO A 357 -7.62 -4.57 30.64
C PRO A 357 -6.38 -5.48 30.72
N LEU A 358 -5.17 -4.90 30.62
CA LEU A 358 -3.92 -5.65 30.61
C LEU A 358 -3.24 -5.70 31.99
N SER A 359 -3.89 -5.15 33.03
CA SER A 359 -3.42 -5.30 34.41
C SER A 359 -4.00 -6.58 35.02
N SER A 360 -3.45 -7.72 34.61
CA SER A 360 -3.59 -8.99 35.35
C SER A 360 -2.88 -8.92 36.70
#